data_AF-A0A419W5B4-F1
#
_entry.id   AF-A0A419W5B4-F1
#
_cell.length_a   1.000
_cell.length_b   1.000
_cell.length_c   1.000
_cell.angle_alpha   90.00
_cell.angle_beta   90.00
_cell.angle_gamma   90.00
#
_symmetry.space_group_name_H-M   'P 1'
#
loop_
_entity.id
_entity.type
_entity.pdbx_description
1 polymer ?
#
loop_
_entity_poly.entity_id
_entity_poly.type
_entity_poly.pdbx_seq_one_letter_code
_entity_poly.pdbx_strand_id
1 'polypeptide(L)'
;MNKINAVLIAVCFCLMAMPQVFASGKKQMVVALDGSGDYTSIQEAVTACGAFPSETKEIFIKDGTYHEKVLIDSFQTNLTLVGESREHTIITNDDHAGQPGIGTFNSYTVKITADHVTIQNLTIENSAGEVGQAVALHVEGDYFKAVNCNILGDQDTIYAAGQKSRQYFADCYISGTTDFIFGASTAVFDDCTIHSKKNSYITAASTPQGNVYGYLFRNCKLTADPEVTEVYLGRPWRDYAKVVFIACEMGGHIRPEGWHNWSKPEREKTSFYAEYGNTGKGADISERVSWSHQLSKKKAKKYTLKTIFSSCSEWNLDGPKSDKNE
;
A
#
# COMPACT_ATOMS: atom_id res chain seq x y z
N MET A 1 57.86 57.38 -8.66
CA MET A 1 56.39 57.30 -8.65
C MET A 1 55.99 55.92 -9.13
N ASN A 2 55.41 55.09 -8.26
CA ASN A 2 54.35 54.11 -8.53
C ASN A 2 54.14 53.26 -7.26
N LYS A 3 53.02 53.53 -6.57
CA LYS A 3 52.53 52.75 -5.43
C LYS A 3 51.69 51.61 -5.97
N ILE A 4 52.04 50.36 -5.65
CA ILE A 4 51.17 49.20 -5.87
C ILE A 4 50.43 48.97 -4.55
N ASN A 5 49.12 49.25 -4.56
CA ASN A 5 48.21 48.90 -3.47
C ASN A 5 47.87 47.41 -3.59
N ALA A 6 48.29 46.61 -2.59
CA ALA A 6 47.79 45.26 -2.41
C ALA A 6 46.44 45.34 -1.66
N VAL A 7 45.36 45.04 -2.37
CA VAL A 7 44.03 44.85 -1.78
C VAL A 7 43.99 43.42 -1.22
N LEU A 8 43.97 43.27 0.11
CA LEU A 8 43.66 42.01 0.77
C LEU A 8 42.15 41.74 0.63
N ILE A 9 41.78 40.77 -0.18
CA ILE A 9 40.42 40.21 -0.19
C ILE A 9 40.36 39.18 0.95
N ALA A 10 39.73 39.54 2.06
CA ALA A 10 39.40 38.59 3.12
C ALA A 10 38.21 37.73 2.65
N VAL A 11 38.49 36.51 2.19
CA VAL A 11 37.46 35.51 1.90
C VAL A 11 36.95 34.96 3.23
N CYS A 12 35.81 35.48 3.68
CA CYS A 12 35.08 34.93 4.82
C CYS A 12 34.46 33.58 4.41
N PHE A 13 35.12 32.48 4.75
CA PHE A 13 34.52 31.14 4.69
C PHE A 13 33.46 31.04 5.80
N CYS A 14 32.19 31.34 5.48
CA CYS A 14 31.07 30.88 6.29
C CYS A 14 30.99 29.36 6.17
N LEU A 15 31.61 28.65 7.12
CA LEU A 15 31.32 27.25 7.39
C LEU A 15 29.84 27.16 7.79
N MET A 16 28.96 26.91 6.81
CA MET A 16 27.62 26.43 7.10
C MET A 16 27.78 25.08 7.78
N ALA A 17 27.61 25.06 9.10
CA ALA A 17 27.46 23.82 9.84
C ALA A 17 26.20 23.14 9.33
N MET A 18 26.35 22.21 8.38
CA MET A 18 25.29 21.28 8.06
C MET A 18 25.03 20.48 9.34
N PRO A 19 23.82 20.50 9.91
CA PRO A 19 23.50 19.63 11.03
C PRO A 19 23.74 18.19 10.57
N GLN A 20 24.75 17.55 11.15
CA GLN A 20 24.96 16.12 11.01
C GLN A 20 23.79 15.48 11.75
N VAL A 21 22.76 15.08 11.01
CA VAL A 21 21.66 14.28 11.57
C VAL A 21 22.23 12.91 11.84
N PHE A 22 22.74 12.72 13.07
CA PHE A 22 23.11 11.40 13.54
C PHE A 22 21.84 10.57 13.67
N ALA A 23 21.88 9.33 13.15
CA ALA A 23 20.79 8.39 13.34
C ALA A 23 20.49 8.25 14.83
N SER A 24 19.21 8.34 15.20
CA SER A 24 18.78 8.15 16.58
C SER A 24 19.17 6.74 17.02
N GLY A 25 19.86 6.63 18.15
CA GLY A 25 20.13 5.33 18.79
C GLY A 25 18.90 4.73 19.47
N LYS A 26 17.77 5.45 19.51
CA LYS A 26 16.53 4.94 20.12
C LYS A 26 15.90 3.87 19.23
N LYS A 27 15.47 2.78 19.87
CA LYS A 27 14.65 1.74 19.22
C LYS A 27 13.21 2.17 19.01
N GLN A 28 12.70 3.06 19.87
CA GLN A 28 11.34 3.58 19.82
C GLN A 28 11.38 5.11 19.85
N MET A 29 10.61 5.73 18.96
CA MET A 29 10.43 7.18 18.89
C MET A 29 8.95 7.51 18.95
N VAL A 30 8.60 8.60 19.62
CA VAL A 30 7.21 9.07 19.73
C VAL A 30 7.00 10.31 18.88
N VAL A 31 5.96 10.31 18.06
CA VAL A 31 5.52 11.48 17.30
C VAL A 31 4.23 12.01 17.91
N ALA A 32 4.18 13.31 18.22
CA ALA A 32 3.00 13.95 18.80
C ALA A 32 2.89 15.41 18.37
N LEU A 33 1.74 15.81 17.80
CA LEU A 33 1.52 17.18 17.32
C LEU A 33 1.56 18.22 18.46
N ASP A 34 1.24 17.82 19.69
CA ASP A 34 1.24 18.68 20.88
C ASP A 34 2.63 18.92 21.48
N GLY A 35 3.68 18.32 20.89
CA GLY A 35 5.05 18.41 21.39
C GLY A 35 5.36 17.51 22.59
N SER A 36 4.45 16.62 22.98
CA SER A 36 4.69 15.64 24.07
C SER A 36 5.56 14.44 23.66
N GLY A 37 5.89 14.32 22.36
CA GLY A 37 6.73 13.27 21.79
C GLY A 37 8.17 13.72 21.55
N ASP A 38 8.96 12.83 20.93
CA ASP A 38 10.32 13.13 20.44
C ASP A 38 10.31 14.03 19.19
N TYR A 39 9.27 13.90 18.36
CA TYR A 39 9.08 14.63 17.11
C TYR A 39 7.64 15.14 16.99
N THR A 40 7.44 16.19 16.21
CA THR A 40 6.11 16.69 15.83
C THR A 40 5.74 16.29 14.39
N SER A 41 6.69 15.76 13.61
CA SER A 41 6.50 15.26 12.24
C SER A 41 6.86 13.79 12.12
N ILE A 42 6.06 13.05 11.36
CA ILE A 42 6.30 11.64 11.03
C ILE A 42 7.53 11.52 10.12
N GLN A 43 7.66 12.39 9.11
CA GLN A 43 8.81 12.37 8.20
C GLN A 43 10.13 12.64 8.93
N GLU A 44 10.14 13.53 9.94
CA GLU A 44 11.33 13.76 10.78
C GLU A 44 11.72 12.51 11.56
N ALA A 45 10.75 11.83 12.19
CA ALA A 45 11.01 10.58 12.92
C ALA A 45 11.53 9.47 11.99
N VAL A 46 10.94 9.32 10.80
CA VAL A 46 11.41 8.40 9.76
C VAL A 46 12.85 8.72 9.36
N THR A 47 13.17 10.00 9.13
CA THR A 47 14.52 10.44 8.78
C THR A 47 15.53 10.13 9.90
N ALA A 48 15.13 10.31 11.16
CA ALA A 48 15.95 10.02 12.32
C ALA A 48 16.26 8.52 12.52
N CYS A 49 15.48 7.61 11.93
CA CYS A 49 15.83 6.19 11.90
C CYS A 49 17.19 5.93 11.22
N GLY A 50 17.61 6.79 10.29
CA GLY A 50 18.85 6.62 9.53
C GLY A 50 18.78 5.46 8.53
N ALA A 51 19.91 5.23 7.86
CA ALA A 51 20.03 4.21 6.83
C ALA A 51 20.40 2.84 7.41
N PHE A 52 19.77 1.79 6.89
CA PHE A 52 20.00 0.38 7.16
C PHE A 52 20.13 0.05 8.65
N PRO A 53 19.11 0.35 9.47
CA PRO A 53 19.19 0.06 10.89
C PRO A 53 19.37 -1.44 11.11
N SER A 54 20.32 -1.79 11.97
CA SER A 54 20.66 -3.18 12.29
C SER A 54 19.58 -3.91 13.09
N GLU A 55 18.62 -3.17 13.63
CA GLU A 55 17.49 -3.64 14.41
C GLU A 55 16.22 -2.91 13.96
N THR A 56 15.06 -3.52 14.21
CA THR A 56 13.78 -2.86 13.92
C THR A 56 13.61 -1.60 14.77
N LYS A 57 13.27 -0.48 14.13
CA LYS A 57 12.91 0.76 14.81
C LYS A 57 11.40 0.98 14.76
N GLU A 58 10.84 1.35 15.90
CA GLU A 58 9.43 1.66 16.05
C GLU A 58 9.22 3.19 16.13
N ILE A 59 8.22 3.66 15.40
CA ILE A 59 7.71 5.04 15.47
C ILE A 59 6.27 4.93 15.96
N PHE A 60 6.05 5.28 17.23
CA PHE A 60 4.72 5.39 17.81
C PHE A 60 4.17 6.78 17.52
N ILE A 61 2.98 6.86 16.91
CA ILE A 61 2.38 8.10 16.43
C ILE A 61 1.11 8.33 17.23
N LYS A 62 1.07 9.39 18.02
CA LYS A 62 -0.11 9.74 18.82
C LYS A 62 -1.32 10.11 17.95
N ASP A 63 -2.49 10.15 18.56
CA ASP A 63 -3.70 10.64 17.93
C ASP A 63 -3.50 12.07 17.41
N GLY A 64 -3.99 12.32 16.20
CA GLY A 64 -3.82 13.58 15.48
C GLY A 64 -4.01 13.41 13.97
N THR A 65 -4.31 14.52 13.31
CA THR A 65 -4.34 14.60 11.84
C THR A 65 -3.04 15.23 11.35
N TYR A 66 -2.18 14.39 10.77
CA TYR A 66 -0.87 14.73 10.24
C TYR A 66 -0.99 15.04 8.75
N HIS A 67 -0.98 16.33 8.40
CA HIS A 67 -0.95 16.80 7.02
C HIS A 67 0.47 16.70 6.46
N GLU A 68 0.89 15.49 6.11
CA GLU A 68 2.26 15.16 5.70
C GLU A 68 2.27 14.28 4.46
N LYS A 69 3.28 14.51 3.61
CA LYS A 69 3.68 13.58 2.56
C LYS A 69 4.90 12.80 3.04
N VAL A 70 4.70 11.51 3.33
CA VAL A 70 5.72 10.68 3.98
C VAL A 70 6.38 9.75 2.96
N LEU A 71 7.71 9.73 2.94
CA LEU A 71 8.53 8.79 2.20
C LEU A 71 9.39 7.98 3.19
N ILE A 72 9.23 6.66 3.15
CA ILE A 72 10.16 5.70 3.73
C ILE A 72 11.00 5.14 2.58
N ASP A 73 12.20 5.69 2.41
CA ASP A 73 13.09 5.36 1.30
C ASP A 73 13.69 3.96 1.45
N SER A 74 14.19 3.39 0.36
CA SER A 74 14.79 2.07 0.21
C SER A 74 15.90 1.76 1.22
N PHE A 75 16.59 2.79 1.71
CA PHE A 75 17.63 2.65 2.72
C PHE A 75 17.09 2.68 4.15
N GLN A 76 15.80 2.93 4.39
CA GLN A 76 15.18 2.98 5.71
C GLN A 76 14.40 1.69 6.01
N THR A 77 15.11 0.55 5.95
CA THR A 77 14.52 -0.79 6.17
C THR A 77 14.21 -1.06 7.65
N ASN A 78 13.46 -2.13 7.92
CA ASN A 78 13.16 -2.60 9.29
C ASN A 78 12.44 -1.55 10.15
N LEU A 79 11.41 -0.89 9.62
CA LEU A 79 10.63 0.09 10.36
C LEU A 79 9.24 -0.42 10.72
N THR A 80 8.75 -0.05 11.90
CA THR A 80 7.36 -0.25 12.31
C THR A 80 6.76 1.10 12.68
N LEU A 81 5.70 1.51 12.00
CA LEU A 81 4.92 2.69 12.36
C LEU A 81 3.63 2.21 13.03
N VAL A 82 3.38 2.67 14.25
CA VAL A 82 2.20 2.26 15.04
C VAL A 82 1.44 3.52 15.44
N GLY A 83 0.20 3.66 14.99
CA GLY A 83 -0.68 4.70 15.52
C GLY A 83 -1.22 4.34 16.90
N GLU A 84 -1.50 5.37 17.68
CA GLU A 84 -2.19 5.28 18.97
C GLU A 84 -3.62 4.73 18.77
N SER A 85 -4.27 5.14 17.69
CA SER A 85 -5.54 4.56 17.27
C SER A 85 -5.72 4.57 15.76
N ARG A 86 -6.44 3.55 15.27
CA ARG A 86 -6.76 3.42 13.85
C ARG A 86 -7.59 4.61 13.36
N GLU A 87 -8.55 5.07 14.16
CA GLU A 87 -9.53 6.08 13.80
C GLU A 87 -9.03 7.52 13.99
N HIS A 88 -8.04 7.77 14.87
CA HIS A 88 -7.62 9.12 15.23
C HIS A 88 -6.14 9.42 14.96
N THR A 89 -5.29 8.43 14.67
CA THR A 89 -3.97 8.67 14.05
C THR A 89 -4.11 8.67 12.53
N ILE A 90 -4.21 9.87 11.93
CA ILE A 90 -4.51 10.04 10.50
C ILE A 90 -3.34 10.72 9.80
N ILE A 91 -2.79 10.10 8.75
CA ILE A 91 -1.83 10.71 7.83
C ILE A 91 -2.59 11.07 6.55
N THR A 92 -2.61 12.35 6.19
CA THR A 92 -3.44 12.84 5.07
C THR A 92 -2.71 13.84 4.17
N ASN A 93 -3.00 13.79 2.88
CA ASN A 93 -2.55 14.74 1.86
C ASN A 93 -3.60 14.77 0.72
N ASP A 94 -3.51 15.74 -0.20
CA ASP A 94 -4.46 15.92 -1.31
C ASP A 94 -3.78 16.09 -2.68
N ASP A 95 -2.52 15.65 -2.79
CA ASP A 95 -1.83 15.59 -4.07
C ASP A 95 -2.58 14.66 -5.05
N HIS A 96 -2.70 15.09 -6.31
CA HIS A 96 -3.37 14.33 -7.35
C HIS A 96 -2.75 14.56 -8.74
N ALA A 97 -2.93 13.58 -9.61
CA ALA A 97 -2.48 13.68 -10.99
C ALA A 97 -3.19 14.83 -11.72
N GLY A 98 -2.41 15.65 -12.43
CA GLY A 98 -2.93 16.83 -13.14
C GLY A 98 -2.56 18.16 -12.46
N GLN A 99 -2.16 18.13 -11.19
CA GLN A 99 -1.47 19.27 -10.59
C GLN A 99 -0.09 19.47 -11.25
N PRO A 100 0.45 20.71 -11.31
CA PRO A 100 1.75 20.98 -11.90
C PRO A 100 2.87 20.11 -11.28
N GLY A 101 3.49 19.27 -12.12
CA GLY A 101 4.58 18.38 -11.71
C GLY A 101 4.16 17.09 -10.98
N ILE A 102 2.86 16.85 -10.79
CA ILE A 102 2.33 15.67 -10.10
C ILE A 102 1.60 14.77 -11.10
N GLY A 103 2.10 13.54 -11.23
CA GLY A 103 1.39 12.43 -11.84
C GLY A 103 1.05 11.36 -10.80
N THR A 104 0.34 10.31 -11.20
CA THR A 104 -0.13 9.23 -10.31
C THR A 104 0.94 8.71 -9.34
N PHE A 105 2.16 8.44 -9.82
CA PHE A 105 3.20 7.83 -8.99
C PHE A 105 3.76 8.76 -7.91
N ASN A 106 3.54 10.06 -8.06
CA ASN A 106 3.99 11.09 -7.12
C ASN A 106 2.82 11.71 -6.34
N SER A 107 1.57 11.28 -6.53
CA SER A 107 0.41 11.79 -5.79
C SER A 107 0.18 11.10 -4.43
N TYR A 108 1.13 10.29 -3.98
CA TYR A 108 1.01 9.53 -2.74
C TYR A 108 0.91 10.43 -1.50
N THR A 109 0.18 9.95 -0.49
CA THR A 109 0.29 10.47 0.88
C THR A 109 1.45 9.78 1.59
N VAL A 110 1.51 8.46 1.53
CA VAL A 110 2.64 7.67 2.06
C VAL A 110 3.24 6.81 0.95
N LYS A 111 4.56 6.90 0.76
CA LYS A 111 5.34 6.03 -0.13
C LYS A 111 6.37 5.22 0.65
N ILE A 112 6.42 3.92 0.40
CA ILE A 112 7.30 2.98 1.06
C ILE A 112 8.08 2.20 0.01
N THR A 113 9.35 2.53 -0.15
CA THR A 113 10.28 1.79 -1.03
C THR A 113 11.21 0.87 -0.25
N ALA A 114 11.30 1.02 1.08
CA ALA A 114 12.02 0.11 1.96
C ALA A 114 11.37 -1.26 2.12
N ASP A 115 12.22 -2.27 2.26
CA ASP A 115 11.84 -3.61 2.69
C ASP A 115 11.62 -3.68 4.21
N HIS A 116 10.83 -4.68 4.64
CA HIS A 116 10.57 -4.97 6.05
C HIS A 116 9.92 -3.82 6.82
N VAL A 117 8.95 -3.15 6.19
CA VAL A 117 8.17 -2.09 6.82
C VAL A 117 6.80 -2.61 7.26
N THR A 118 6.41 -2.30 8.49
CA THR A 118 5.07 -2.55 9.02
C THR A 118 4.40 -1.23 9.37
N ILE A 119 3.13 -1.07 8.99
CA ILE A 119 2.23 -0.02 9.49
C ILE A 119 1.09 -0.67 10.25
N GLN A 120 0.70 -0.09 11.39
CA GLN A 120 -0.32 -0.66 12.25
C GLN A 120 -1.16 0.42 12.95
N ASN A 121 -2.46 0.14 13.15
CA ASN A 121 -3.37 0.96 13.96
C ASN A 121 -3.40 2.43 13.55
N LEU A 122 -3.47 2.74 12.26
CA LEU A 122 -3.53 4.12 11.77
C LEU A 122 -4.36 4.24 10.50
N THR A 123 -4.71 5.47 10.13
CA THR A 123 -5.35 5.82 8.86
C THR A 123 -4.36 6.49 7.93
N ILE A 124 -4.31 6.06 6.67
CA ILE A 124 -3.66 6.77 5.56
C ILE A 124 -4.74 7.18 4.57
N GLU A 125 -4.83 8.47 4.29
CA GLU A 125 -5.86 9.04 3.42
C GLU A 125 -5.25 9.91 2.34
N ASN A 126 -5.73 9.80 1.11
CA ASN A 126 -5.64 10.90 0.15
C ASN A 126 -7.02 11.58 0.02
N SER A 127 -7.10 12.83 0.45
CA SER A 127 -8.35 13.59 0.57
C SER A 127 -8.69 14.43 -0.67
N ALA A 128 -8.01 14.21 -1.81
CA ALA A 128 -8.20 15.01 -3.03
C ALA A 128 -9.61 14.88 -3.64
N GLY A 129 -10.34 13.81 -3.34
CA GLY A 129 -11.68 13.56 -3.89
C GLY A 129 -11.66 13.00 -5.32
N GLU A 130 -12.76 13.17 -6.04
CA GLU A 130 -12.93 12.68 -7.43
C GLU A 130 -12.25 13.58 -8.48
N VAL A 131 -10.94 13.80 -8.33
CA VAL A 131 -10.13 14.67 -9.22
C VAL A 131 -9.28 13.90 -10.23
N GLY A 132 -9.46 12.58 -10.31
CA GLY A 132 -8.58 11.67 -11.04
C GLY A 132 -7.68 10.88 -10.09
N GLN A 133 -6.50 10.47 -10.54
CA GLN A 133 -5.63 9.57 -9.76
C GLN A 133 -5.02 10.28 -8.54
N ALA A 134 -5.27 9.76 -7.34
CA ALA A 134 -4.78 10.33 -6.09
C ALA A 134 -4.45 9.18 -5.11
N VAL A 135 -3.16 8.91 -4.91
CA VAL A 135 -2.70 7.73 -4.19
C VAL A 135 -2.67 8.02 -2.68
N ALA A 136 -3.26 7.15 -1.87
CA ALA A 136 -3.09 7.20 -0.42
C ALA A 136 -1.80 6.49 -0.01
N LEU A 137 -1.64 5.23 -0.44
CA LEU A 137 -0.51 4.38 -0.09
C LEU A 137 0.17 3.80 -1.34
N HIS A 138 1.47 4.09 -1.49
CA HIS A 138 2.33 3.55 -2.54
C HIS A 138 3.39 2.63 -1.93
N VAL A 139 3.34 1.34 -2.22
CA VAL A 139 4.31 0.35 -1.70
C VAL A 139 5.09 -0.31 -2.83
N GLU A 140 6.41 -0.14 -2.81
CA GLU A 140 7.34 -0.84 -3.70
C GLU A 140 8.13 -1.95 -2.98
N GLY A 141 8.47 -1.74 -1.70
CA GLY A 141 9.30 -2.65 -0.90
C GLY A 141 8.69 -4.02 -0.62
N ASP A 142 9.55 -5.02 -0.38
CA ASP A 142 9.21 -6.40 -0.03
C ASP A 142 9.02 -6.57 1.48
N TYR A 143 8.33 -7.64 1.87
CA TYR A 143 7.98 -7.93 3.28
C TYR A 143 7.13 -6.83 3.95
N PHE A 144 6.37 -6.06 3.17
CA PHE A 144 5.53 -4.99 3.70
C PHE A 144 4.29 -5.55 4.40
N LYS A 145 3.93 -4.98 5.56
CA LYS A 145 2.68 -5.30 6.28
C LYS A 145 1.87 -4.04 6.60
N ALA A 146 0.56 -4.12 6.40
CA ALA A 146 -0.42 -3.22 7.00
C ALA A 146 -1.37 -4.04 7.88
N VAL A 147 -1.54 -3.66 9.15
CA VAL A 147 -2.38 -4.40 10.11
C VAL A 147 -3.34 -3.44 10.81
N ASN A 148 -4.64 -3.72 10.74
CA ASN A 148 -5.67 -2.90 11.39
C ASN A 148 -5.56 -1.41 10.99
N CYS A 149 -5.45 -1.16 9.68
CA CYS A 149 -5.36 0.21 9.13
C CYS A 149 -6.61 0.59 8.34
N ASN A 150 -6.91 1.88 8.28
CA ASN A 150 -7.77 2.43 7.23
C ASN A 150 -6.88 2.97 6.10
N ILE A 151 -7.22 2.65 4.85
CA ILE A 151 -6.54 3.18 3.67
C ILE A 151 -7.60 3.77 2.74
N LEU A 152 -7.67 5.09 2.70
CA LEU A 152 -8.83 5.84 2.22
C LEU A 152 -8.44 6.72 1.01
N GLY A 153 -9.29 6.73 -0.01
CA GLY A 153 -9.17 7.65 -1.14
C GLY A 153 -10.32 7.46 -2.13
N ASP A 154 -10.06 7.84 -3.38
CA ASP A 154 -10.99 7.67 -4.50
C ASP A 154 -10.37 6.83 -5.62
N GLN A 155 -9.91 7.45 -6.71
CA GLN A 155 -9.26 6.72 -7.79
C GLN A 155 -7.78 6.47 -7.44
N ASP A 156 -7.31 5.24 -7.65
CA ASP A 156 -5.92 4.81 -7.42
C ASP A 156 -5.47 4.84 -5.94
N THR A 157 -6.35 4.54 -4.97
CA THR A 157 -6.07 4.60 -3.52
C THR A 157 -4.80 3.85 -3.06
N ILE A 158 -4.66 2.58 -3.44
CA ILE A 158 -3.48 1.75 -3.12
C ILE A 158 -2.73 1.43 -4.39
N TYR A 159 -1.50 1.95 -4.48
CA TYR A 159 -0.54 1.49 -5.47
C TYR A 159 0.37 0.40 -4.90
N ALA A 160 -0.07 -0.84 -5.05
CA ALA A 160 0.68 -2.04 -4.69
C ALA A 160 1.67 -2.38 -5.82
N ALA A 161 2.75 -1.60 -5.88
CA ALA A 161 3.74 -1.53 -6.96
C ALA A 161 4.71 -2.72 -6.97
N GLY A 162 6.03 -2.51 -6.86
CA GLY A 162 7.07 -3.54 -6.73
C GLY A 162 6.84 -4.90 -7.42
N GLN A 163 7.33 -5.06 -8.65
CA GLN A 163 7.11 -6.26 -9.48
C GLN A 163 7.55 -7.60 -8.85
N LYS A 164 8.43 -7.55 -7.84
CA LYS A 164 8.95 -8.73 -7.12
C LYS A 164 8.67 -8.68 -5.62
N SER A 165 7.91 -7.68 -5.15
CA SER A 165 7.62 -7.54 -3.73
C SER A 165 6.36 -8.28 -3.31
N ARG A 166 6.37 -8.68 -2.04
CA ARG A 166 5.25 -9.29 -1.34
C ARG A 166 4.73 -8.33 -0.30
N GLN A 167 3.41 -8.17 -0.28
CA GLN A 167 2.71 -7.19 0.53
C GLN A 167 1.54 -7.86 1.23
N TYR A 168 1.37 -7.62 2.52
CA TYR A 168 0.32 -8.22 3.33
C TYR A 168 -0.54 -7.16 4.01
N PHE A 169 -1.85 -7.20 3.77
CA PHE A 169 -2.83 -6.33 4.39
C PHE A 169 -3.77 -7.20 5.21
N ALA A 170 -3.84 -6.97 6.51
CA ALA A 170 -4.62 -7.77 7.45
C ALA A 170 -5.56 -6.88 8.26
N ASP A 171 -6.84 -7.25 8.33
CA ASP A 171 -7.86 -6.52 9.11
C ASP A 171 -7.98 -5.03 8.74
N CYS A 172 -7.69 -4.69 7.48
CA CYS A 172 -7.76 -3.32 7.00
C CYS A 172 -9.15 -2.97 6.46
N TYR A 173 -9.51 -1.69 6.55
CA TYR A 173 -10.60 -1.12 5.75
C TYR A 173 -10.01 -0.30 4.60
N ILE A 174 -10.39 -0.62 3.39
CA ILE A 174 -9.86 -0.01 2.18
C ILE A 174 -11.03 0.50 1.35
N SER A 175 -11.05 1.80 1.05
CA SER A 175 -12.13 2.40 0.26
C SER A 175 -11.62 3.20 -0.92
N GLY A 176 -12.36 3.14 -2.04
CA GLY A 176 -12.10 3.95 -3.21
C GLY A 176 -13.16 3.82 -4.29
N THR A 177 -12.89 4.40 -5.46
CA THR A 177 -13.80 4.43 -6.62
C THR A 177 -13.27 3.58 -7.77
N THR A 178 -12.35 4.11 -8.56
CA THR A 178 -11.83 3.47 -9.77
C THR A 178 -10.44 2.92 -9.55
N ASP A 179 -10.22 1.66 -9.89
CA ASP A 179 -8.91 1.00 -9.85
C ASP A 179 -8.21 1.16 -8.49
N PHE A 180 -8.99 1.25 -7.40
CA PHE A 180 -8.47 1.74 -6.13
C PHE A 180 -7.49 0.77 -5.44
N ILE A 181 -7.34 -0.44 -5.96
CA ILE A 181 -6.21 -1.34 -5.67
C ILE A 181 -5.54 -1.73 -6.99
N PHE A 182 -4.36 -1.19 -7.28
CA PHE A 182 -3.68 -1.40 -8.56
C PHE A 182 -2.17 -1.61 -8.40
N GLY A 183 -1.54 -2.14 -9.46
CA GLY A 183 -0.09 -2.38 -9.50
C GLY A 183 0.33 -3.84 -9.68
N ALA A 184 1.62 -4.11 -9.45
CA ALA A 184 2.31 -5.29 -9.96
C ALA A 184 2.70 -6.32 -8.90
N SER A 185 2.56 -6.01 -7.60
CA SER A 185 3.09 -6.83 -6.52
C SER A 185 2.35 -8.15 -6.35
N THR A 186 2.94 -9.03 -5.55
CA THR A 186 2.20 -10.12 -4.92
C THR A 186 1.57 -9.60 -3.63
N ALA A 187 0.31 -9.18 -3.66
CA ALA A 187 -0.38 -8.63 -2.49
C ALA A 187 -1.47 -9.58 -1.99
N VAL A 188 -1.51 -9.81 -0.68
CA VAL A 188 -2.60 -10.55 -0.02
C VAL A 188 -3.37 -9.60 0.89
N PHE A 189 -4.67 -9.55 0.70
CA PHE A 189 -5.64 -8.87 1.55
C PHE A 189 -6.42 -9.96 2.31
N ASP A 190 -6.31 -9.96 3.63
CA ASP A 190 -6.80 -11.03 4.51
C ASP A 190 -7.69 -10.42 5.60
N ASP A 191 -8.93 -10.90 5.68
CA ASP A 191 -9.94 -10.41 6.61
C ASP A 191 -10.19 -8.88 6.49
N CYS A 192 -9.97 -8.31 5.31
CA CYS A 192 -10.19 -6.87 5.06
C CYS A 192 -11.64 -6.55 4.69
N THR A 193 -12.07 -5.32 4.99
CA THR A 193 -13.26 -4.73 4.35
C THR A 193 -12.84 -3.90 3.14
N ILE A 194 -13.41 -4.22 1.98
CA ILE A 194 -13.18 -3.55 0.71
C ILE A 194 -14.44 -2.77 0.36
N HIS A 195 -14.38 -1.45 0.36
CA HIS A 195 -15.54 -0.57 0.27
C HIS A 195 -15.54 0.26 -1.01
N SER A 196 -16.53 0.05 -1.88
CA SER A 196 -16.68 0.77 -3.15
C SER A 196 -17.56 2.00 -3.00
N LYS A 197 -17.02 3.16 -3.37
CA LYS A 197 -17.73 4.46 -3.33
C LYS A 197 -18.40 4.83 -4.67
N LYS A 198 -18.19 4.04 -5.73
CA LYS A 198 -18.73 4.31 -7.08
C LYS A 198 -18.87 3.04 -7.91
N ASN A 199 -19.81 3.07 -8.86
CA ASN A 199 -19.91 2.07 -9.94
C ASN A 199 -18.65 2.10 -10.82
N SER A 200 -17.68 1.26 -10.50
CA SER A 200 -16.38 1.21 -11.18
C SER A 200 -15.67 -0.13 -10.91
N TYR A 201 -14.36 -0.13 -10.66
CA TYR A 201 -13.52 -1.33 -10.57
C TYR A 201 -12.77 -1.35 -9.24
N ILE A 202 -12.81 -2.48 -8.53
CA ILE A 202 -12.01 -2.67 -7.31
C ILE A 202 -10.53 -2.76 -7.64
N THR A 203 -10.18 -3.62 -8.59
CA THR A 203 -8.77 -3.91 -8.89
C THR A 203 -8.35 -3.57 -10.32
N ALA A 204 -7.11 -3.10 -10.46
CA ALA A 204 -6.41 -2.97 -11.73
C ALA A 204 -5.00 -3.57 -11.66
N ALA A 205 -4.93 -4.90 -11.62
CA ALA A 205 -3.65 -5.60 -11.49
C ALA A 205 -2.81 -5.48 -12.77
N SER A 206 -1.49 -5.38 -12.58
CA SER A 206 -0.45 -5.39 -13.61
C SER A 206 0.63 -6.44 -13.33
N THR A 207 0.22 -7.59 -12.81
CA THR A 207 1.11 -8.70 -12.50
C THR A 207 2.06 -9.01 -13.67
N PRO A 208 3.38 -9.03 -13.45
CA PRO A 208 4.36 -9.34 -14.49
C PRO A 208 4.22 -10.78 -15.02
N GLN A 209 4.62 -10.97 -16.28
CA GLN A 209 4.77 -12.31 -16.83
C GLN A 209 5.78 -13.12 -16.00
N GLY A 210 5.42 -14.36 -15.66
CA GLY A 210 6.28 -15.26 -14.87
C GLY A 210 5.99 -15.25 -13.37
N ASN A 211 5.38 -14.19 -12.83
CA ASN A 211 4.96 -14.19 -11.43
C ASN A 211 3.85 -15.24 -11.22
N VAL A 212 4.02 -16.11 -10.23
CA VAL A 212 3.05 -17.18 -9.94
C VAL A 212 1.74 -16.58 -9.41
N TYR A 213 1.87 -15.65 -8.47
CA TYR A 213 0.77 -14.96 -7.79
C TYR A 213 0.72 -13.48 -8.18
N GLY A 214 -0.48 -12.90 -8.11
CA GLY A 214 -0.71 -11.45 -8.16
C GLY A 214 -1.44 -11.06 -6.90
N TYR A 215 -2.69 -10.62 -7.02
CA TYR A 215 -3.53 -10.30 -5.87
C TYR A 215 -4.34 -11.51 -5.37
N LEU A 216 -4.38 -11.68 -4.05
CA LEU A 216 -5.30 -12.57 -3.36
C LEU A 216 -6.11 -11.76 -2.35
N PHE A 217 -7.43 -11.80 -2.48
CA PHE A 217 -8.37 -11.39 -1.46
C PHE A 217 -8.89 -12.66 -0.80
N ARG A 218 -8.76 -12.77 0.51
CA ARG A 218 -9.24 -13.93 1.25
C ARG A 218 -9.99 -13.52 2.50
N ASN A 219 -11.13 -14.15 2.74
CA ASN A 219 -12.01 -13.84 3.87
C ASN A 219 -12.47 -12.37 3.95
N CYS A 220 -12.35 -11.61 2.85
CA CYS A 220 -12.70 -10.20 2.84
C CYS A 220 -14.21 -10.00 2.76
N LYS A 221 -14.67 -8.83 3.22
CA LYS A 221 -16.05 -8.35 2.99
C LYS A 221 -16.03 -7.26 1.92
N LEU A 222 -16.78 -7.44 0.84
CA LEU A 222 -16.97 -6.42 -0.19
C LEU A 222 -18.28 -5.69 0.09
N THR A 223 -18.16 -4.38 0.33
CA THR A 223 -19.25 -3.47 0.66
C THR A 223 -19.23 -2.27 -0.27
N ALA A 224 -20.30 -1.49 -0.30
CA ALA A 224 -20.37 -0.28 -1.11
C ALA A 224 -21.33 0.73 -0.50
N ASP A 225 -21.21 1.98 -0.94
CA ASP A 225 -22.18 3.03 -0.64
C ASP A 225 -23.58 2.64 -1.17
N PRO A 226 -24.68 3.13 -0.56
CA PRO A 226 -26.04 2.68 -0.87
C PRO A 226 -26.46 2.80 -2.35
N GLU A 227 -25.99 3.83 -3.04
CA GLU A 227 -26.27 4.11 -4.46
C GLU A 227 -25.40 3.30 -5.43
N VAL A 228 -24.38 2.59 -4.94
CA VAL A 228 -23.42 1.85 -5.75
C VAL A 228 -23.94 0.44 -5.98
N THR A 229 -24.19 0.10 -7.24
CA THR A 229 -24.82 -1.17 -7.65
C THR A 229 -24.12 -1.89 -8.79
N GLU A 230 -23.13 -1.27 -9.43
CA GLU A 230 -22.52 -1.78 -10.67
C GLU A 230 -20.98 -1.75 -10.61
N VAL A 231 -20.41 -2.54 -9.69
CA VAL A 231 -18.97 -2.64 -9.50
C VAL A 231 -18.43 -3.94 -10.08
N TYR A 232 -17.31 -3.83 -10.79
CA TYR A 232 -16.51 -4.98 -11.19
C TYR A 232 -15.46 -5.31 -10.12
N LEU A 233 -15.22 -6.60 -9.89
CA LEU A 233 -14.12 -7.10 -9.06
C LEU A 233 -12.75 -6.63 -9.59
N GLY A 234 -12.64 -6.37 -10.90
CA GLY A 234 -11.44 -5.80 -11.48
C GLY A 234 -11.32 -5.84 -12.99
N ARG A 235 -10.18 -5.34 -13.46
CA ARG A 235 -9.80 -5.32 -14.88
C ARG A 235 -8.27 -5.42 -15.06
N PRO A 236 -7.79 -6.12 -16.11
CA PRO A 236 -6.35 -6.32 -16.30
C PRO A 236 -5.69 -5.05 -16.84
N TRP A 237 -4.94 -4.32 -16.01
CA TRP A 237 -4.16 -3.17 -16.48
C TRP A 237 -3.02 -3.61 -17.42
N ARG A 238 -2.44 -4.79 -17.17
CA ARG A 238 -1.47 -5.48 -18.05
C ARG A 238 -1.90 -6.91 -18.35
N ASP A 239 -1.26 -7.50 -19.35
CA ASP A 239 -1.77 -8.70 -20.03
C ASP A 239 -1.76 -9.95 -19.15
N TYR A 240 -0.81 -10.07 -18.22
CA TYR A 240 -0.67 -11.21 -17.31
C TYR A 240 -1.25 -10.96 -15.92
N ALA A 241 -2.10 -9.94 -15.78
CA ALA A 241 -2.73 -9.57 -14.51
C ALA A 241 -3.40 -10.77 -13.83
N LYS A 242 -3.19 -10.92 -12.52
CA LYS A 242 -3.77 -11.99 -11.73
C LYS A 242 -4.48 -11.47 -10.49
N VAL A 243 -5.74 -11.85 -10.32
CA VAL A 243 -6.55 -11.51 -9.14
C VAL A 243 -7.38 -12.72 -8.75
N VAL A 244 -7.39 -13.05 -7.46
CA VAL A 244 -8.16 -14.17 -6.92
C VAL A 244 -8.95 -13.75 -5.68
N PHE A 245 -10.23 -14.08 -5.63
CA PHE A 245 -11.08 -13.91 -4.44
C PHE A 245 -11.44 -15.28 -3.84
N ILE A 246 -11.16 -15.50 -2.56
CA ILE A 246 -11.40 -16.77 -1.86
C ILE A 246 -12.17 -16.52 -0.56
N ALA A 247 -13.31 -17.19 -0.41
CA ALA A 247 -14.12 -17.13 0.82
C ALA A 247 -14.53 -15.69 1.21
N CYS A 248 -14.70 -14.80 0.23
CA CYS A 248 -15.14 -13.43 0.47
C CYS A 248 -16.67 -13.35 0.55
N GLU A 249 -17.19 -12.46 1.38
CA GLU A 249 -18.61 -12.07 1.38
C GLU A 249 -18.81 -10.90 0.40
N MET A 250 -19.57 -11.10 -0.67
CA MET A 250 -19.80 -10.13 -1.74
C MET A 250 -21.18 -9.49 -1.64
N GLY A 251 -21.20 -8.17 -1.42
CA GLY A 251 -22.42 -7.38 -1.50
C GLY A 251 -23.08 -7.41 -2.87
N GLY A 252 -24.38 -7.06 -2.94
CA GLY A 252 -25.17 -7.13 -4.18
C GLY A 252 -24.83 -6.06 -5.24
N HIS A 253 -23.83 -5.22 -4.97
CA HIS A 253 -23.33 -4.22 -5.91
C HIS A 253 -22.33 -4.79 -6.93
N ILE A 254 -21.85 -6.03 -6.71
CA ILE A 254 -20.95 -6.69 -7.66
C ILE A 254 -21.74 -7.14 -8.88
N ARG A 255 -21.29 -6.71 -10.05
CA ARG A 255 -21.90 -7.05 -11.33
C ARG A 255 -21.92 -8.56 -11.58
N PRO A 256 -22.98 -9.11 -12.20
CA PRO A 256 -23.04 -10.54 -12.55
C PRO A 256 -21.85 -11.00 -13.40
N GLU A 257 -21.39 -10.15 -14.33
CA GLU A 257 -20.22 -10.44 -15.17
C GLU A 257 -18.91 -10.57 -14.36
N GLY A 258 -18.85 -9.92 -13.19
CA GLY A 258 -17.74 -9.93 -12.24
C GLY A 258 -16.52 -9.12 -12.69
N TRP A 259 -16.10 -9.26 -13.95
CA TRP A 259 -14.83 -8.74 -14.45
C TRP A 259 -14.97 -8.01 -15.78
N HIS A 260 -14.09 -7.04 -16.03
CA HIS A 260 -14.02 -6.32 -17.30
C HIS A 260 -12.65 -6.51 -17.95
N ASN A 261 -12.59 -6.74 -19.26
CA ASN A 261 -11.36 -7.09 -19.98
C ASN A 261 -10.49 -5.88 -20.38
N TRP A 262 -10.70 -4.71 -19.78
CA TRP A 262 -10.06 -3.44 -20.17
C TRP A 262 -10.37 -3.00 -21.62
N SER A 263 -11.48 -3.46 -22.21
CA SER A 263 -11.79 -3.28 -23.63
C SER A 263 -10.68 -3.85 -24.54
N LYS A 264 -10.01 -4.91 -24.08
CA LYS A 264 -8.93 -5.60 -24.79
C LYS A 264 -9.12 -7.12 -24.71
N PRO A 265 -9.87 -7.71 -25.65
CA PRO A 265 -10.14 -9.16 -25.67
C PRO A 265 -8.88 -10.03 -25.66
N GLU A 266 -7.76 -9.53 -26.18
CA GLU A 266 -6.47 -10.24 -26.14
C GLU A 266 -5.99 -10.55 -24.72
N ARG A 267 -6.36 -9.74 -23.72
CA ARG A 267 -5.99 -9.95 -22.31
C ARG A 267 -6.71 -11.12 -21.67
N GLU A 268 -7.85 -11.53 -22.21
CA GLU A 268 -8.61 -12.69 -21.74
C GLU A 268 -7.81 -13.99 -21.88
N LYS A 269 -6.84 -14.03 -22.81
CA LYS A 269 -6.01 -15.21 -23.10
C LYS A 269 -4.91 -15.44 -22.07
N THR A 270 -4.44 -14.38 -21.41
CA THR A 270 -3.22 -14.41 -20.57
C THR A 270 -3.46 -14.01 -19.13
N SER A 271 -4.50 -13.22 -18.86
CA SER A 271 -4.85 -12.83 -17.50
C SER A 271 -5.46 -14.01 -16.71
N PHE A 272 -5.37 -13.95 -15.38
CA PHE A 272 -5.90 -14.99 -14.52
C PHE A 272 -6.78 -14.39 -13.42
N TYR A 273 -8.08 -14.43 -13.64
CA TYR A 273 -9.08 -13.86 -12.75
C TYR A 273 -9.96 -14.99 -12.22
N ALA A 274 -9.94 -15.20 -10.90
CA ALA A 274 -10.53 -16.40 -10.33
C ALA A 274 -11.26 -16.21 -9.00
N GLU A 275 -12.22 -17.10 -8.76
CA GLU A 275 -13.03 -17.11 -7.54
C GLU A 275 -13.08 -18.52 -6.90
N TYR A 276 -13.27 -18.57 -5.59
CA TYR A 276 -13.55 -19.81 -4.86
C TYR A 276 -14.33 -19.60 -3.57
N GLY A 277 -15.50 -20.21 -3.46
CA GLY A 277 -16.25 -20.29 -2.20
C GLY A 277 -16.69 -18.94 -1.64
N ASN A 278 -16.84 -17.92 -2.51
CA ASN A 278 -17.41 -16.64 -2.13
C ASN A 278 -18.90 -16.81 -1.78
N THR A 279 -19.43 -15.92 -0.94
CA THR A 279 -20.82 -15.94 -0.48
C THR A 279 -21.44 -14.54 -0.60
N GLY A 280 -22.74 -14.42 -0.35
CA GLY A 280 -23.45 -13.14 -0.45
C GLY A 280 -24.10 -12.91 -1.82
N LYS A 281 -24.81 -11.78 -1.95
CA LYS A 281 -25.65 -11.49 -3.13
C LYS A 281 -24.85 -11.29 -4.41
N GLY A 282 -23.62 -10.80 -4.32
CA GLY A 282 -22.72 -10.58 -5.47
C GLY A 282 -21.89 -11.81 -5.88
N ALA A 283 -22.01 -12.93 -5.16
CA ALA A 283 -21.18 -14.11 -5.37
C ALA A 283 -21.78 -15.13 -6.36
N ASP A 284 -22.93 -14.85 -6.99
CA ASP A 284 -23.44 -15.73 -8.05
C ASP A 284 -22.48 -15.73 -9.24
N ILE A 285 -22.00 -16.91 -9.60
CA ILE A 285 -21.03 -17.13 -10.65
C ILE A 285 -21.67 -17.47 -12.01
N SER A 286 -22.99 -17.64 -12.07
CA SER A 286 -23.71 -18.16 -13.24
C SER A 286 -23.58 -17.29 -14.49
N GLU A 287 -23.36 -15.99 -14.32
CA GLU A 287 -23.24 -14.97 -15.39
C GLU A 287 -21.82 -14.40 -15.53
N ARG A 288 -20.83 -14.97 -14.83
CA ARG A 288 -19.44 -14.50 -14.92
C ARG A 288 -18.94 -14.60 -16.35
N VAL A 289 -18.14 -13.63 -16.76
CA VAL A 289 -17.49 -13.65 -18.08
C VAL A 289 -16.76 -14.97 -18.31
N SER A 290 -16.88 -15.49 -19.54
CA SER A 290 -16.41 -16.85 -19.89
C SER A 290 -14.90 -17.06 -19.77
N TRP A 291 -14.11 -15.97 -19.74
CA TRP A 291 -12.66 -16.02 -19.57
C TRP A 291 -12.22 -16.04 -18.10
N SER A 292 -13.13 -15.81 -17.15
CA SER A 292 -12.85 -15.96 -15.73
C SER A 292 -12.76 -17.43 -15.32
N HIS A 293 -12.27 -17.69 -14.10
CA HIS A 293 -12.03 -19.05 -13.62
C HIS A 293 -12.68 -19.32 -12.27
N GLN A 294 -13.25 -20.51 -12.13
CA GLN A 294 -13.65 -21.03 -10.83
C GLN A 294 -12.59 -22.03 -10.37
N LEU A 295 -11.96 -21.77 -9.22
CA LEU A 295 -10.97 -22.70 -8.70
C LEU A 295 -11.65 -23.98 -8.21
N SER A 296 -10.96 -25.11 -8.32
CA SER A 296 -11.36 -26.30 -7.59
C SER A 296 -10.86 -26.22 -6.15
N LYS A 297 -11.46 -26.98 -5.23
CA LYS A 297 -10.99 -27.13 -3.84
C LYS A 297 -9.50 -27.46 -3.75
N LYS A 298 -8.99 -28.29 -4.67
CA LYS A 298 -7.56 -28.65 -4.74
C LYS A 298 -6.67 -27.47 -5.15
N LYS A 299 -7.12 -26.62 -6.08
CA LYS A 299 -6.39 -25.41 -6.49
C LYS A 299 -6.45 -24.34 -5.40
N ALA A 300 -7.62 -24.11 -4.81
CA ALA A 300 -7.82 -23.14 -3.73
C ALA A 300 -6.90 -23.43 -2.52
N LYS A 301 -6.70 -24.71 -2.16
CA LYS A 301 -5.77 -25.13 -1.10
C LYS A 301 -4.30 -24.73 -1.33
N LYS A 302 -3.92 -24.29 -2.54
CA LYS A 302 -2.55 -23.80 -2.83
C LYS A 302 -2.41 -22.30 -2.54
N TYR A 303 -3.51 -21.56 -2.40
CA TYR A 303 -3.50 -20.14 -2.04
C TYR A 303 -3.44 -20.01 -0.52
N THR A 304 -2.28 -20.33 0.06
CA THR A 304 -1.99 -20.11 1.47
C THR A 304 -0.95 -19.02 1.64
N LEU A 305 -0.98 -18.29 2.76
CA LEU A 305 0.03 -17.28 3.08
C LEU A 305 1.45 -17.85 2.97
N LYS A 306 1.67 -19.05 3.53
CA LYS A 306 2.94 -19.75 3.44
C LYS A 306 3.36 -20.00 1.99
N THR A 307 2.48 -20.54 1.14
CA THR A 307 2.85 -20.84 -0.25
C THR A 307 3.12 -19.57 -1.06
N ILE A 308 2.31 -18.53 -0.86
CA ILE A 308 2.44 -17.26 -1.60
C ILE A 308 3.70 -16.53 -1.17
N PHE A 309 3.91 -16.40 0.13
CA PHE A 309 5.04 -15.65 0.66
C PHE A 309 6.34 -16.45 0.71
N SER A 310 6.33 -17.76 0.45
CA SER A 310 7.55 -18.56 0.21
C SER A 310 7.93 -18.71 -1.28
N SER A 311 7.25 -18.01 -2.22
CA SER A 311 7.44 -18.28 -3.66
C SER A 311 8.80 -17.87 -4.22
N CYS A 312 9.48 -16.91 -3.60
CA CYS A 312 10.81 -16.42 -4.01
C CYS A 312 11.87 -16.53 -2.90
N SER A 313 11.45 -16.41 -1.64
CA SER A 313 12.26 -16.62 -0.43
C SER A 313 11.31 -16.91 0.73
N GLU A 314 11.77 -17.53 1.83
CA GLU A 314 10.87 -17.74 2.97
C GLU A 314 10.56 -16.42 3.69
N TRP A 315 9.26 -16.11 3.82
CA TRP A 315 8.77 -15.07 4.72
C TRP A 315 7.82 -15.70 5.74
N ASN A 316 8.24 -15.73 7.00
CA ASN A 316 7.36 -16.12 8.10
C ASN A 316 6.62 -14.88 8.63
N LEU A 317 5.29 -14.85 8.49
CA LEU A 317 4.49 -13.74 8.99
C LEU A 317 4.48 -13.66 10.52
N ASP A 318 4.70 -14.78 11.21
CA ASP A 318 4.70 -14.88 12.67
C ASP A 318 6.03 -14.43 13.33
N GLY A 319 6.96 -13.86 12.54
CA GLY A 319 8.30 -13.50 13.00
C GLY A 319 9.25 -14.71 13.13
N PRO A 320 10.53 -14.50 13.48
CA PRO A 320 11.39 -15.61 13.87
C PRO A 320 10.76 -16.30 15.09
N LYS A 321 10.64 -17.63 15.05
CA LYS A 321 10.35 -18.38 16.27
C LYS A 321 11.48 -18.05 17.24
N SER A 322 11.16 -17.55 18.43
CA SER A 322 12.15 -17.46 19.50
C SER A 322 12.76 -18.85 19.64
N ASP A 323 14.06 -18.98 19.39
CA ASP A 323 14.81 -20.19 19.73
C ASP A 323 14.75 -20.34 21.25
N LYS A 324 13.71 -21.02 21.74
CA LYS A 324 13.68 -21.56 23.08
C LYS A 324 14.54 -22.83 23.04
N ASN A 325 15.84 -22.64 23.15
CA ASN A 325 16.82 -23.66 23.53
C ASN A 325 18.01 -22.92 24.18
N GLU A 326 17.83 -22.55 25.44
CA GLU A 326 18.89 -22.67 26.45
C GLU A 326 18.80 -24.06 27.09
#